data_AF-A0A951YXH5-F1
#
_entry.id   AF-A0A951YXH5-F1
#
_cell.length_a   1.000
_cell.length_b   1.000
_cell.length_c   1.000
_cell.angle_alpha   90.00
_cell.angle_beta   90.00
_cell.angle_gamma   90.00
#
_symmetry.space_group_name_H-M   'P 1'
#
loop_
_entity.id
_entity.type
_entity.pdbx_description
1 polymer ?
#
loop_
_entity_poly.entity_id
_entity_poly.type
_entity_poly.pdbx_seq_one_letter_code
_entity_poly.pdbx_strand_id
1 'polypeptide(L)'
;MTSGPALAAEPAAAARAASGIGASPAVAPSYWASLRWLAASRVAIALVLFAFFPLHDTGRLSGGLGDPALYGGTALLYLLAAVLFLSTLDRFRAHFHALVLAQALTDIVALSTLMHAAGGLKSGLLVLLIVALAGSAIVATRRMAAFFAAAATLFVLAQAGWQLMSPSGGDAASLMLAGLVGIGCFATAMTVNWLATRLHAQERIAQMRAEDLRRQLAVTSRVVAELAHGVMIVDARGAVRAMNPAARALLGIASPAPPTLADAGGRGWSMLRDAHARWRGSGGARGAESDLELPDVDGRATRVRLRFLGTAETGEDTVVMIEDQRLVEDRAQQLKLASMGRLSASIAHEIRNPLGAIRHANGLLAERITDPSLQRLTRIVESNTVRIDRIVEDVLSIARRDRSADESIDAQPFLGRLVDEFVATSGAERARIGVRLSTARPIRFDSNHLRQVLLNLLANALRYASTATEAVRIEWRERDDRRLELRVCDDGPGLTDEMREHAFEPFYTTESRGTGLGLYLARELCHASGATIRYETGSPSQRWRSVFVVEPRNEAFARE
;
A
#
# COMPACT_ATOMS: atom_id res chain seq x y z
N MET A 1 40.33 -1.16 4.76
CA MET A 1 40.48 -2.39 3.97
C MET A 1 39.22 -3.21 4.16
N THR A 2 38.56 -3.57 3.05
CA THR A 2 37.45 -4.52 2.80
C THR A 2 36.46 -3.91 1.81
N SER A 3 36.92 -3.89 0.55
CA SER A 3 36.20 -4.28 -0.68
C SER A 3 34.67 -4.29 -0.68
N GLY A 4 34.07 -3.32 -1.37
CA GLY A 4 32.74 -3.44 -1.98
C GLY A 4 32.84 -4.08 -3.38
N PRO A 5 31.83 -4.83 -3.85
CA PRO A 5 31.87 -5.40 -5.18
C PRO A 5 31.33 -4.40 -6.22
N ALA A 6 32.14 -4.21 -7.25
CA ALA A 6 31.75 -3.62 -8.52
C ALA A 6 30.83 -4.59 -9.29
N LEU A 7 29.66 -4.13 -9.70
CA LEU A 7 28.80 -4.77 -10.70
C LEU A 7 28.74 -3.86 -11.92
N ALA A 8 29.78 -3.96 -12.74
CA ALA A 8 29.83 -3.44 -14.11
C ALA A 8 30.05 -4.64 -15.03
N ALA A 9 28.95 -5.27 -15.47
CA ALA A 9 28.93 -6.18 -16.60
C ALA A 9 27.47 -6.48 -17.00
N GLU A 10 26.93 -5.76 -18.00
CA GLU A 10 26.11 -6.35 -19.08
C GLU A 10 25.62 -5.27 -20.06
N PRO A 11 26.31 -5.05 -21.19
CA PRO A 11 25.69 -4.54 -22.42
C PRO A 11 25.53 -5.63 -23.50
N ALA A 12 25.73 -6.92 -23.15
CA ALA A 12 25.72 -8.02 -24.12
C ALA A 12 24.33 -8.67 -24.34
N ALA A 13 23.38 -8.50 -23.40
CA ALA A 13 22.03 -9.06 -23.53
C ALA A 13 21.11 -8.23 -24.44
N ALA A 14 21.33 -6.91 -24.51
CA ALA A 14 20.53 -6.02 -25.36
C ALA A 14 20.85 -6.16 -26.87
N ALA A 15 22.06 -6.61 -27.22
CA ALA A 15 22.47 -6.76 -28.62
C ALA A 15 21.96 -8.05 -29.28
N ARG A 16 21.58 -9.08 -28.51
CA ARG A 16 20.98 -10.32 -29.06
C ARG A 16 19.48 -10.22 -29.36
N ALA A 17 18.80 -9.19 -28.86
CA ALA A 17 17.40 -8.91 -29.22
C ALA A 17 17.26 -8.20 -30.58
N ALA A 18 18.36 -7.69 -31.16
CA ALA A 18 18.36 -6.90 -32.40
C ALA A 18 18.63 -7.71 -33.68
N SER A 19 18.86 -9.03 -33.60
CA SER A 19 19.13 -9.89 -34.77
C SER A 19 17.95 -10.77 -35.21
N GLY A 20 16.74 -10.52 -34.72
CA GLY A 20 15.50 -11.15 -35.18
C GLY A 20 14.96 -10.55 -36.48
N ILE A 21 15.79 -10.38 -37.51
CA ILE A 21 15.35 -9.95 -38.85
C ILE A 21 14.76 -11.18 -39.55
N GLY A 22 13.44 -11.36 -39.46
CA GLY A 22 12.75 -12.42 -40.21
C GLY A 22 11.39 -12.87 -39.68
N ALA A 23 10.90 -12.37 -38.54
CA ALA A 23 9.53 -12.65 -38.12
C ALA A 23 8.57 -11.69 -38.83
N SER A 24 7.82 -12.18 -39.83
CA SER A 24 6.67 -11.45 -40.37
C SER A 24 5.77 -11.00 -39.21
N PRO A 25 5.20 -9.77 -39.25
CA PRO A 25 4.37 -9.26 -38.15
C PRO A 25 3.27 -10.28 -37.86
N ALA A 26 3.24 -10.78 -36.62
CA ALA A 26 2.27 -11.80 -36.22
C ALA A 26 0.84 -11.25 -36.46
N VAL A 27 0.14 -11.87 -37.40
CA VAL A 27 -1.24 -11.52 -37.74
C VAL A 27 -2.11 -11.74 -36.51
N ALA A 28 -2.94 -10.75 -36.16
CA ALA A 28 -3.74 -10.79 -34.94
C ALA A 28 -4.68 -12.02 -34.93
N PRO A 29 -4.92 -12.66 -33.77
CA PRO A 29 -5.76 -13.86 -33.68
C PRO A 29 -7.18 -13.71 -34.25
N SER A 30 -7.74 -12.50 -34.18
CA SER A 30 -9.06 -12.17 -34.75
C SER A 30 -9.12 -12.40 -36.26
N TYR A 31 -8.06 -12.11 -37.00
CA TYR A 31 -8.00 -12.34 -38.45
C TYR A 31 -7.98 -13.84 -38.80
N TRP A 32 -7.35 -14.67 -37.97
CA TRP A 32 -7.38 -16.13 -38.11
C TRP A 32 -8.75 -16.71 -37.81
N ALA A 33 -9.45 -16.19 -36.79
CA ALA A 33 -10.82 -16.57 -36.51
C ALA A 33 -11.75 -16.24 -37.68
N SER A 34 -11.64 -15.02 -38.23
CA SER A 34 -12.40 -14.62 -39.43
C SER A 34 -12.10 -15.50 -40.65
N LEU A 35 -10.83 -15.86 -40.88
CA LEU A 35 -10.45 -16.75 -41.98
C LEU A 35 -11.00 -18.17 -41.81
N ARG A 36 -11.05 -18.71 -40.59
CA ARG A 36 -11.65 -20.02 -40.29
C ARG A 36 -13.15 -20.02 -40.57
N TRP A 37 -13.86 -18.98 -40.13
CA TRP A 37 -15.29 -18.84 -40.42
C TRP A 37 -15.57 -18.68 -41.91
N LEU A 38 -14.73 -17.94 -42.64
CA LEU A 38 -14.82 -17.83 -44.10
C LEU A 38 -14.57 -19.17 -44.80
N ALA A 39 -13.56 -19.92 -44.38
CA ALA A 39 -13.27 -21.23 -44.95
C ALA A 39 -14.40 -22.25 -44.65
N ALA A 40 -14.97 -22.21 -43.45
CA ALA A 40 -16.12 -23.04 -43.09
C ALA A 40 -17.38 -22.69 -43.90
N SER A 41 -17.69 -21.40 -44.07
CA SER A 41 -18.81 -20.97 -44.90
C SER A 41 -18.60 -21.34 -46.37
N ARG A 42 -17.35 -21.30 -46.87
CA ARG A 42 -17.00 -21.74 -48.23
C ARG A 42 -17.30 -23.22 -48.46
N VAL A 43 -16.99 -24.09 -47.51
CA VAL A 43 -17.35 -25.53 -47.60
C VAL A 43 -18.87 -25.69 -47.71
N ALA A 44 -19.65 -24.95 -46.91
CA ALA A 44 -21.11 -24.99 -47.00
C ALA A 44 -21.63 -24.52 -48.38
N ILE A 45 -21.10 -23.42 -48.92
CA ILE A 45 -21.47 -22.93 -50.27
C ILE A 45 -21.09 -23.95 -51.34
N ALA A 46 -19.88 -24.52 -51.27
CA ALA A 46 -19.42 -25.52 -52.23
C ALA A 46 -20.27 -26.80 -52.17
N LEU A 47 -20.71 -27.23 -50.99
CA LEU A 47 -21.63 -28.35 -50.81
C LEU A 47 -22.98 -28.08 -51.47
N VAL A 48 -23.55 -26.87 -51.30
CA VAL A 48 -24.82 -26.49 -51.93
C VAL A 48 -24.69 -26.46 -53.45
N LEU A 49 -23.61 -25.87 -53.98
CA LEU A 49 -23.34 -25.83 -55.43
C LEU A 49 -23.15 -27.24 -56.01
N PHE A 50 -22.47 -28.13 -55.27
CA PHE A 50 -22.32 -29.53 -55.68
C PHE A 50 -23.64 -30.30 -55.62
N ALA A 51 -24.45 -30.11 -54.56
CA ALA A 51 -25.75 -30.75 -54.41
C ALA A 51 -26.79 -30.30 -55.44
N PHE A 52 -26.62 -29.10 -56.01
CA PHE A 52 -27.47 -28.58 -57.09
C PHE A 52 -27.37 -29.43 -58.37
N PHE A 53 -26.20 -29.99 -58.67
CA PHE A 53 -25.96 -30.78 -59.88
C PHE A 53 -26.87 -32.02 -60.04
N PRO A 54 -26.94 -32.98 -59.08
CA PRO A 54 -27.80 -34.15 -59.20
C PRO A 54 -29.30 -33.82 -59.11
N LEU A 55 -29.68 -32.72 -58.45
CA LEU A 55 -31.07 -32.24 -58.38
C LEU A 55 -31.56 -31.68 -59.72
N HIS A 56 -30.65 -31.14 -60.52
CA HIS A 56 -30.91 -30.71 -61.89
C HIS A 56 -31.04 -31.91 -62.84
N ASP A 57 -30.11 -32.85 -62.76
CA ASP A 57 -30.08 -34.07 -63.60
C ASP A 57 -31.33 -34.97 -63.41
N THR A 58 -31.94 -34.91 -62.21
CA THR A 58 -33.20 -35.62 -61.90
C THR A 58 -34.47 -34.88 -62.37
N GLY A 59 -34.34 -33.77 -63.09
CA GLY A 59 -35.45 -33.02 -63.70
C GLY A 59 -36.35 -32.26 -62.71
N ARG A 60 -35.93 -32.12 -61.44
CA ARG A 60 -36.73 -31.46 -60.39
C ARG A 60 -36.65 -29.93 -60.41
N LEU A 61 -35.72 -29.35 -61.16
CA LEU A 61 -35.48 -27.90 -61.24
C LEU A 61 -35.47 -27.44 -62.70
N SER A 62 -36.33 -26.47 -63.03
CA SER A 62 -36.48 -25.93 -64.39
C SER A 62 -35.50 -24.78 -64.65
N GLY A 63 -34.44 -25.03 -65.42
CA GLY A 63 -33.52 -24.01 -65.93
C GLY A 63 -32.28 -24.67 -66.55
N GLY A 64 -31.95 -24.44 -67.82
CA GLY A 64 -30.89 -25.19 -68.51
C GLY A 64 -29.49 -24.86 -68.01
N LEU A 65 -28.73 -25.86 -67.58
CA LEU A 65 -27.26 -25.77 -67.49
C LEU A 65 -26.71 -25.79 -68.93
N GLY A 66 -25.79 -24.87 -69.24
CA GLY A 66 -25.17 -24.80 -70.57
C GLY A 66 -24.23 -25.98 -70.82
N ASP A 67 -23.39 -26.30 -69.82
CA ASP A 67 -22.50 -27.47 -69.83
C ASP A 67 -22.55 -28.19 -68.46
N PRO A 68 -23.38 -29.25 -68.34
CA PRO A 68 -23.51 -29.99 -67.08
C PRO A 68 -22.21 -30.67 -66.63
N ALA A 69 -21.40 -31.18 -67.55
CA ALA A 69 -20.16 -31.89 -67.21
C ALA A 69 -19.12 -30.92 -66.62
N LEU A 70 -18.99 -29.74 -67.22
CA LEU A 70 -18.13 -28.68 -66.70
C LEU A 70 -18.61 -28.17 -65.34
N TYR A 71 -19.93 -28.03 -65.16
CA TYR A 71 -20.51 -27.59 -63.88
C TYR A 71 -20.22 -28.60 -62.76
N GLY A 72 -20.57 -29.87 -62.95
CA GLY A 72 -20.38 -30.92 -61.95
C GLY A 72 -18.90 -31.12 -61.57
N GLY A 73 -18.01 -31.14 -62.57
CA GLY A 73 -16.57 -31.25 -62.35
C GLY A 73 -15.99 -30.07 -61.57
N THR A 74 -16.39 -28.84 -61.92
CA THR A 74 -15.91 -27.64 -61.24
C THR A 74 -16.46 -27.55 -59.80
N ALA A 75 -17.72 -27.93 -59.58
CA ALA A 75 -18.32 -27.93 -58.24
C ALA A 75 -17.64 -28.94 -57.32
N LEU A 76 -17.31 -30.13 -57.82
CA LEU A 76 -16.55 -31.14 -57.07
C LEU A 76 -15.14 -30.65 -56.74
N LEU A 77 -14.42 -30.10 -57.73
CA LEU A 77 -13.07 -29.57 -57.52
C LEU A 77 -13.06 -28.43 -56.51
N TYR A 78 -14.06 -27.54 -56.57
CA TYR A 78 -14.22 -26.43 -55.64
C TYR A 78 -14.50 -26.92 -54.21
N LEU A 79 -15.32 -27.95 -54.04
CA LEU A 79 -15.57 -28.58 -52.74
C LEU A 79 -14.29 -29.20 -52.15
N LEU A 80 -13.53 -29.94 -52.97
CA LEU A 80 -12.26 -30.53 -52.55
C LEU A 80 -11.25 -29.45 -52.14
N ALA A 81 -11.16 -28.36 -52.92
CA ALA A 81 -10.31 -27.22 -52.60
C ALA A 81 -10.74 -26.53 -51.29
N ALA A 82 -12.05 -26.33 -51.07
CA ALA A 82 -12.57 -25.72 -49.85
C ALA A 82 -12.25 -26.55 -48.59
N VAL A 83 -12.41 -27.88 -48.66
CA VAL A 83 -12.06 -28.80 -47.58
C VAL A 83 -10.54 -28.82 -47.34
N LEU A 84 -9.74 -28.84 -48.41
CA LEU A 84 -8.28 -28.77 -48.32
C LEU A 84 -7.84 -27.47 -47.63
N PHE A 85 -8.39 -26.33 -48.04
CA PHE A 85 -8.08 -25.05 -47.43
C PHE A 85 -8.44 -24.99 -45.95
N LEU A 86 -9.62 -25.49 -45.54
CA LEU A 86 -10.02 -25.55 -44.14
C LEU A 86 -9.06 -26.43 -43.30
N SER A 87 -8.66 -27.58 -43.84
CA SER A 87 -7.74 -28.52 -43.16
C SER A 87 -6.29 -28.03 -43.05
N THR A 88 -5.88 -27.10 -43.92
CA THR A 88 -4.50 -26.61 -44.00
C THR A 88 -4.27 -25.26 -43.31
N LEU A 89 -5.33 -24.59 -42.81
CA LEU A 89 -5.25 -23.30 -42.12
C LEU A 89 -4.25 -23.30 -40.95
N ASP A 90 -4.27 -24.35 -40.12
CA ASP A 90 -3.41 -24.42 -38.94
C ASP A 90 -1.96 -24.82 -39.29
N ARG A 91 -1.73 -25.48 -40.43
CA ARG A 91 -0.41 -25.93 -40.88
C ARG A 91 0.41 -24.81 -41.53
N PHE A 92 -0.22 -23.86 -42.20
CA PHE A 92 0.47 -22.78 -42.94
C PHE A 92 0.34 -21.40 -42.29
N ARG A 93 0.35 -21.33 -40.95
CA ARG A 93 0.21 -20.07 -40.21
C ARG A 93 1.25 -19.00 -40.57
N ALA A 94 2.45 -19.40 -40.98
CA ALA A 94 3.50 -18.46 -41.40
C ALA A 94 3.19 -17.71 -42.71
N HIS A 95 2.28 -18.21 -43.56
CA HIS A 95 2.05 -17.70 -44.91
C HIS A 95 0.63 -17.11 -45.09
N PHE A 96 0.12 -16.43 -44.07
CA PHE A 96 -1.27 -15.92 -44.03
C PHE A 96 -1.72 -15.19 -45.29
N HIS A 97 -0.95 -14.20 -45.77
CA HIS A 97 -1.33 -13.42 -46.95
C HIS A 97 -1.36 -14.26 -48.23
N ALA A 98 -0.46 -15.23 -48.38
CA ALA A 98 -0.46 -16.15 -49.51
C ALA A 98 -1.66 -17.10 -49.46
N LEU A 99 -2.05 -17.53 -48.26
CA LEU A 99 -3.22 -18.38 -48.05
C LEU A 99 -4.52 -17.64 -48.41
N VAL A 100 -4.69 -16.39 -47.98
CA VAL A 100 -5.84 -15.54 -48.34
C VAL A 100 -5.88 -15.27 -49.84
N LEU A 101 -4.72 -14.99 -50.47
CA LEU A 101 -4.61 -14.80 -51.92
C LEU A 101 -5.02 -16.05 -52.71
N ALA A 102 -4.47 -17.22 -52.35
CA ALA A 102 -4.77 -18.48 -53.01
C ALA A 102 -6.25 -18.85 -52.89
N GLN A 103 -6.83 -18.67 -51.70
CA GLN A 103 -8.24 -18.95 -51.47
C GLN A 103 -9.17 -18.03 -52.27
N ALA A 104 -8.95 -16.72 -52.23
CA ALA A 104 -9.79 -15.76 -52.95
C ALA A 104 -9.67 -15.93 -54.48
N LEU A 105 -8.48 -16.22 -55.00
CA LEU A 105 -8.31 -16.53 -56.42
C LEU A 105 -9.03 -17.81 -56.83
N THR A 106 -8.97 -18.85 -55.97
CA THR A 106 -9.70 -20.10 -56.21
C THR A 106 -11.21 -19.84 -56.27
N ASP A 107 -11.74 -19.01 -55.36
CA ASP A 107 -13.15 -18.63 -55.36
C ASP A 107 -13.55 -17.90 -56.65
N ILE A 108 -12.75 -16.91 -57.07
CA ILE A 108 -13.02 -16.13 -58.29
C ILE A 108 -12.99 -17.03 -59.52
N VAL A 109 -11.99 -17.90 -59.67
CA VAL A 109 -11.87 -18.80 -60.81
C VAL A 109 -13.01 -19.82 -60.80
N ALA A 110 -13.22 -20.53 -59.69
CA ALA A 110 -14.25 -21.57 -59.60
C ALA A 110 -15.66 -21.02 -59.82
N LEU A 111 -16.02 -19.89 -59.18
CA LEU A 111 -17.34 -19.28 -59.35
C LEU A 111 -17.53 -18.69 -60.75
N SER A 112 -16.47 -18.15 -61.38
CA SER A 112 -16.54 -17.68 -62.76
C SER A 112 -16.73 -18.83 -63.75
N THR A 113 -16.05 -19.96 -63.55
CA THR A 113 -16.22 -21.16 -64.38
C THR A 113 -17.59 -21.81 -64.19
N LEU A 114 -18.09 -21.90 -62.94
CA LEU A 114 -19.46 -22.35 -62.67
C LEU A 114 -20.50 -21.42 -63.30
N MET A 115 -20.27 -20.11 -63.25
CA MET A 115 -21.11 -19.13 -63.93
C MET A 115 -21.12 -19.34 -65.44
N HIS A 116 -19.97 -19.62 -66.05
CA HIS A 116 -19.89 -19.95 -67.47
C HIS A 116 -20.70 -21.21 -67.81
N ALA A 117 -20.49 -22.30 -67.06
CA ALA A 117 -21.18 -23.57 -67.24
C ALA A 117 -22.71 -23.48 -67.03
N ALA A 118 -23.17 -22.56 -66.17
CA ALA A 118 -24.58 -22.33 -65.86
C ALA A 118 -25.28 -21.37 -66.85
N GLY A 119 -24.67 -21.04 -67.99
CA GLY A 119 -25.28 -20.15 -69.00
C GLY A 119 -24.93 -18.66 -68.85
N GLY A 120 -23.92 -18.35 -68.04
CA GLY A 120 -23.31 -17.02 -67.89
C GLY A 120 -24.01 -16.09 -66.91
N LEU A 121 -24.05 -14.78 -67.21
CA LEU A 121 -24.37 -13.73 -66.23
C LEU A 121 -25.80 -13.81 -65.64
N LYS A 122 -26.73 -14.48 -66.33
CA LYS A 122 -28.13 -14.66 -65.88
C LYS A 122 -28.33 -15.83 -64.91
N SER A 123 -27.28 -16.60 -64.60
CA SER A 123 -27.33 -17.79 -63.73
C SER A 123 -27.53 -17.52 -62.24
N GLY A 124 -27.51 -16.27 -61.80
CA GLY A 124 -27.60 -15.89 -60.37
C GLY A 124 -26.32 -16.14 -59.56
N LEU A 125 -25.33 -16.87 -60.09
CA LEU A 125 -24.03 -17.12 -59.46
C LEU A 125 -23.19 -15.85 -59.27
N LEU A 126 -23.55 -14.78 -59.95
CA LEU A 126 -22.94 -13.45 -59.80
C LEU A 126 -23.07 -12.90 -58.37
N VAL A 127 -24.20 -13.16 -57.71
CA VAL A 127 -24.42 -12.75 -56.32
C VAL A 127 -23.46 -13.50 -55.39
N LEU A 128 -23.24 -14.80 -55.63
CA LEU A 128 -22.29 -15.60 -54.87
C LEU A 128 -20.85 -15.13 -55.07
N LEU A 129 -20.49 -14.69 -56.28
CA LEU A 129 -19.18 -14.09 -56.56
C LEU A 129 -18.96 -12.80 -55.73
N ILE A 130 -19.96 -11.92 -55.66
CA ILE A 130 -19.90 -10.70 -54.85
C ILE A 130 -19.78 -11.04 -53.36
N VAL A 131 -20.54 -12.02 -52.87
CA VAL A 131 -20.49 -12.46 -51.46
C VAL A 131 -19.14 -13.09 -51.10
N ALA A 132 -18.59 -13.96 -51.97
CA ALA A 132 -17.28 -14.57 -51.76
C ALA A 132 -16.15 -13.52 -51.79
N LEU A 133 -16.25 -12.54 -52.69
CA LEU A 133 -15.35 -11.40 -52.78
C LEU A 133 -15.42 -10.54 -51.50
N ALA A 134 -16.63 -10.23 -51.01
CA ALA A 134 -16.85 -9.48 -49.79
C ALA A 134 -16.22 -10.19 -48.58
N GLY A 135 -16.46 -11.50 -48.43
CA GLY A 135 -15.88 -12.29 -47.35
C GLY A 135 -14.34 -12.30 -47.37
N SER A 136 -13.75 -12.44 -48.56
CA SER A 136 -12.29 -12.36 -48.73
C SER A 136 -11.74 -10.96 -48.41
N ALA A 137 -12.50 -9.90 -48.71
CA ALA A 137 -12.12 -8.52 -48.45
C ALA A 137 -12.07 -8.16 -46.95
N ILE A 138 -12.80 -8.87 -46.08
CA ILE A 138 -12.75 -8.67 -44.62
C ILE A 138 -11.34 -8.92 -44.06
N VAL A 139 -10.72 -9.99 -44.56
CA VAL A 139 -9.46 -10.53 -44.02
C VAL A 139 -8.23 -10.04 -44.82
N ALA A 140 -8.47 -9.53 -46.03
CA ALA A 140 -7.43 -9.07 -46.94
C ALA A 140 -6.86 -7.67 -46.58
N THR A 141 -5.67 -7.38 -47.10
CA THR A 141 -5.17 -5.99 -47.12
C THR A 141 -5.95 -5.17 -48.16
N ARG A 142 -5.97 -3.84 -48.02
CA ARG A 142 -6.62 -2.95 -48.99
C ARG A 142 -6.14 -3.18 -50.43
N ARG A 143 -4.84 -3.47 -50.63
CA ARG A 143 -4.26 -3.79 -51.94
C ARG A 143 -4.78 -5.13 -52.48
N MET A 144 -4.85 -6.16 -51.64
CA MET A 144 -5.38 -7.47 -52.01
C MET A 144 -6.88 -7.41 -52.34
N ALA A 145 -7.67 -6.69 -51.54
CA ALA A 145 -9.10 -6.50 -51.82
C ALA A 145 -9.34 -5.81 -53.17
N ALA A 146 -8.54 -4.80 -53.52
CA ALA A 146 -8.61 -4.15 -54.83
C ALA A 146 -8.20 -5.09 -55.97
N PHE A 147 -7.16 -5.90 -55.74
CA PHE A 147 -6.73 -6.93 -56.69
C PHE A 147 -7.83 -7.99 -56.94
N PHE A 148 -8.49 -8.48 -55.89
CA PHE A 148 -9.59 -9.44 -56.03
C PHE A 148 -10.78 -8.84 -56.80
N ALA A 149 -11.14 -7.58 -56.53
CA ALA A 149 -12.19 -6.89 -57.26
C ALA A 149 -11.84 -6.70 -58.75
N ALA A 150 -10.58 -6.36 -59.05
CA ALA A 150 -10.10 -6.26 -60.42
C ALA A 150 -10.14 -7.60 -61.15
N ALA A 151 -9.67 -8.68 -60.51
CA ALA A 151 -9.70 -10.03 -61.07
C ALA A 151 -11.14 -10.49 -61.34
N ALA A 152 -12.05 -10.35 -60.36
CA ALA A 152 -13.45 -10.70 -60.54
C ALA A 152 -14.12 -9.89 -61.66
N THR A 153 -13.83 -8.59 -61.74
CA THR A 153 -14.34 -7.72 -62.81
C THR A 153 -13.84 -8.17 -64.19
N LEU A 154 -12.55 -8.52 -64.29
CA LEU A 154 -11.97 -8.99 -65.54
C LEU A 154 -12.62 -10.30 -66.01
N PHE A 155 -12.88 -11.24 -65.09
CA PHE A 155 -13.59 -12.48 -65.41
C PHE A 155 -15.05 -12.22 -65.85
N VAL A 156 -15.76 -11.33 -65.16
CA VAL A 156 -17.14 -10.95 -65.50
C VAL A 156 -17.20 -10.27 -66.88
N LEU A 157 -16.24 -9.38 -67.20
CA LEU A 157 -16.12 -8.75 -68.51
C LEU A 157 -15.72 -9.75 -69.61
N ALA A 158 -14.78 -10.66 -69.32
CA ALA A 158 -14.38 -11.72 -70.25
C ALA A 158 -15.57 -12.63 -70.59
N GLN A 159 -16.38 -12.97 -69.58
CA GLN A 159 -17.60 -13.75 -69.77
C GLN A 159 -18.61 -13.00 -70.66
N ALA A 160 -18.84 -11.71 -70.42
CA ALA A 160 -19.73 -10.90 -71.24
C ALA A 160 -19.24 -10.80 -72.70
N GLY A 161 -17.93 -10.61 -72.88
CA GLY A 161 -17.30 -10.56 -74.21
C GLY A 161 -17.43 -11.88 -74.96
N TRP A 162 -17.22 -13.02 -74.27
CA TRP A 162 -17.41 -14.35 -74.86
C TRP A 162 -18.85 -14.58 -75.32
N GLN A 163 -19.84 -14.15 -74.53
CA GLN A 163 -21.25 -14.27 -74.90
C GLN A 163 -21.62 -13.41 -76.11
N LEU A 164 -21.00 -12.23 -76.27
CA LEU A 164 -21.21 -11.37 -77.43
C LEU A 164 -20.70 -12.00 -78.73
N MET A 165 -19.61 -12.78 -78.66
CA MET A 165 -19.05 -13.49 -79.82
C MET A 165 -19.76 -14.83 -80.09
N SER A 166 -20.56 -15.33 -79.16
CA SER A 166 -21.24 -16.62 -79.29
C SER A 166 -22.51 -16.51 -80.17
N PRO A 167 -22.82 -17.52 -81.02
CA PRO A 167 -23.99 -17.50 -81.92
C PRO A 167 -25.35 -17.35 -81.22
N SER A 168 -25.38 -17.59 -79.92
CA SER A 168 -26.55 -17.52 -79.04
C SER A 168 -26.98 -16.08 -78.66
N GLY A 169 -26.35 -15.04 -79.23
CA GLY A 169 -26.81 -13.66 -79.17
C GLY A 169 -26.59 -12.99 -77.82
N GLY A 170 -25.38 -12.49 -77.57
CA GLY A 170 -25.14 -11.55 -76.47
C GLY A 170 -25.83 -10.21 -76.75
N ASP A 171 -26.76 -9.79 -75.89
CA ASP A 171 -27.38 -8.46 -75.96
C ASP A 171 -26.48 -7.40 -75.27
N ALA A 172 -26.53 -6.15 -75.74
CA ALA A 172 -25.82 -5.01 -75.15
C ALA A 172 -26.09 -4.86 -73.65
N ALA A 173 -27.27 -5.31 -73.19
CA ALA A 173 -27.65 -5.39 -71.78
C ALA A 173 -26.68 -6.25 -70.93
N SER A 174 -26.07 -7.30 -71.48
CA SER A 174 -25.14 -8.19 -70.75
C SER A 174 -23.79 -7.53 -70.51
N LEU A 175 -23.32 -6.73 -71.47
CA LEU A 175 -22.10 -5.92 -71.32
C LEU A 175 -22.31 -4.81 -70.28
N MET A 176 -23.47 -4.15 -70.32
CA MET A 176 -23.85 -3.14 -69.33
C MET A 176 -23.98 -3.75 -67.92
N LEU A 177 -24.61 -4.93 -67.79
CA LEU A 177 -24.68 -5.67 -66.54
C LEU A 177 -23.28 -6.03 -66.00
N ALA A 178 -22.38 -6.49 -66.87
CA ALA A 178 -21.00 -6.81 -66.50
C ALA A 178 -20.22 -5.57 -66.01
N GLY A 179 -20.38 -4.42 -66.68
CA GLY A 179 -19.82 -3.15 -66.23
C GLY A 179 -20.37 -2.71 -64.87
N LEU A 180 -21.70 -2.79 -64.68
CA LEU A 180 -22.36 -2.45 -63.41
C LEU A 180 -21.89 -3.36 -62.28
N VAL A 181 -21.73 -4.65 -62.55
CA VAL A 181 -21.28 -5.63 -61.57
C VAL A 181 -19.80 -5.44 -61.25
N GLY A 182 -18.96 -5.09 -62.23
CA GLY A 182 -17.58 -4.70 -61.97
C GLY A 182 -17.47 -3.54 -60.99
N ILE A 183 -18.28 -2.48 -61.20
CA ILE A 183 -18.40 -1.35 -60.26
C ILE A 183 -18.87 -1.85 -58.89
N GLY A 184 -19.87 -2.72 -58.85
CA GLY A 184 -20.38 -3.36 -57.63
C GLY A 184 -19.30 -4.15 -56.88
N CYS A 185 -18.51 -4.97 -57.56
CA CYS A 185 -17.41 -5.74 -56.98
C CYS A 185 -16.38 -4.82 -56.32
N PHE A 186 -15.98 -3.72 -56.99
CA PHE A 186 -15.08 -2.72 -56.40
C PHE A 186 -15.70 -2.01 -55.20
N ALA A 187 -16.94 -1.54 -55.32
CA ALA A 187 -17.65 -0.86 -54.25
C ALA A 187 -17.78 -1.76 -53.03
N THR A 188 -18.22 -3.01 -53.19
CA THR A 188 -18.37 -3.98 -52.11
C THR A 188 -17.03 -4.33 -51.49
N ALA A 189 -16.01 -4.70 -52.27
CA ALA A 189 -14.71 -5.08 -51.73
C ALA A 189 -14.03 -3.94 -50.95
N MET A 190 -14.07 -2.71 -51.48
CA MET A 190 -13.48 -1.55 -50.81
C MET A 190 -14.24 -1.12 -49.57
N THR A 191 -15.58 -1.09 -49.60
CA THR A 191 -16.40 -0.69 -48.45
C THR A 191 -16.30 -1.71 -47.32
N VAL A 192 -16.35 -3.01 -47.64
CA VAL A 192 -16.19 -4.09 -46.66
C VAL A 192 -14.79 -4.08 -46.06
N ASN A 193 -13.75 -3.90 -46.87
CA ASN A 193 -12.38 -3.80 -46.36
C ASN A 193 -12.17 -2.56 -45.47
N TRP A 194 -12.71 -1.39 -45.89
CA TRP A 194 -12.65 -0.17 -45.11
C TRP A 194 -13.38 -0.32 -43.76
N LEU A 195 -14.58 -0.90 -43.77
CA LEU A 195 -15.35 -1.15 -42.55
C LEU A 195 -14.63 -2.13 -41.63
N ALA A 196 -14.12 -3.25 -42.17
CA ALA A 196 -13.41 -4.27 -41.39
C ALA A 196 -12.15 -3.69 -40.74
N THR A 197 -11.33 -2.95 -41.50
CA THR A 197 -10.12 -2.29 -40.96
C THR A 197 -10.47 -1.24 -39.91
N ARG A 198 -11.56 -0.48 -40.10
CA ARG A 198 -12.03 0.50 -39.11
C ARG A 198 -12.53 -0.17 -37.83
N LEU A 199 -13.30 -1.25 -37.93
CA LEU A 199 -13.82 -1.99 -36.79
C LEU A 199 -12.69 -2.59 -35.94
N HIS A 200 -11.73 -3.28 -36.57
CA HIS A 200 -10.58 -3.84 -35.86
C HIS A 200 -9.72 -2.77 -35.18
N ALA A 201 -9.56 -1.60 -35.82
CA ALA A 201 -8.86 -0.48 -35.20
C ALA A 201 -9.60 0.06 -33.96
N GLN A 202 -10.94 0.17 -34.01
CA GLN A 202 -11.75 0.60 -32.87
C GLN A 202 -11.72 -0.41 -31.73
N GLU A 203 -11.83 -1.70 -32.02
CA GLU A 203 -11.74 -2.77 -31.02
C GLU A 203 -10.41 -2.72 -30.27
N ARG A 204 -9.28 -2.58 -31.00
CA ARG A 204 -7.95 -2.47 -30.39
C ARG A 204 -7.81 -1.22 -29.51
N ILE A 205 -8.34 -0.08 -29.94
CA ILE A 205 -8.34 1.14 -29.13
C ILE A 205 -9.19 0.98 -27.87
N ALA A 206 -10.38 0.38 -27.99
CA ALA A 206 -11.25 0.12 -26.86
C ALA A 206 -10.59 -0.82 -25.83
N GLN A 207 -9.91 -1.87 -26.29
CA GLN A 207 -9.14 -2.76 -25.43
C GLN A 207 -8.00 -2.04 -24.69
N MET A 208 -7.21 -1.22 -25.40
CA MET A 208 -6.15 -0.42 -24.77
C MET A 208 -6.71 0.53 -23.72
N ARG A 209 -7.81 1.24 -24.01
CA ARG A 209 -8.47 2.14 -23.05
C ARG A 209 -9.02 1.40 -21.83
N ALA A 210 -9.61 0.22 -22.03
CA ALA A 210 -10.11 -0.60 -20.94
C ALA A 210 -8.98 -1.05 -20.01
N GLU A 211 -7.83 -1.40 -20.58
CA GLU A 211 -6.66 -1.81 -19.80
C GLU A 211 -6.00 -0.62 -19.09
N ASP A 212 -5.89 0.53 -19.74
CA ASP A 212 -5.38 1.76 -19.13
C ASP A 212 -6.26 2.20 -17.96
N LEU A 213 -7.59 2.17 -18.12
CA LEU A 213 -8.53 2.46 -17.04
C LEU A 213 -8.36 1.48 -15.88
N ARG A 214 -8.25 0.17 -16.16
CA ARG A 214 -8.01 -0.85 -15.13
C ARG A 214 -6.70 -0.60 -14.39
N ARG A 215 -5.62 -0.22 -15.10
CA ARG A 215 -4.33 0.12 -14.49
C ARG A 215 -4.43 1.37 -13.62
N GLN A 216 -5.09 2.42 -14.09
CA GLN A 216 -5.31 3.64 -13.30
C GLN A 216 -6.09 3.35 -12.02
N LEU A 217 -7.18 2.59 -12.09
CA LEU A 217 -7.96 2.20 -10.91
C LEU A 217 -7.14 1.34 -9.93
N ALA A 218 -6.33 0.40 -10.44
CA ALA A 218 -5.46 -0.43 -9.61
C ALA A 218 -4.39 0.40 -8.89
N VAL A 219 -3.76 1.36 -9.58
CA VAL A 219 -2.77 2.28 -8.98
C VAL A 219 -3.42 3.13 -7.91
N THR A 220 -4.54 3.80 -8.22
CA THR A 220 -5.25 4.65 -7.24
C THR A 220 -5.69 3.84 -6.01
N SER A 221 -6.23 2.63 -6.21
CA SER A 221 -6.63 1.74 -5.12
C SER A 221 -5.43 1.32 -4.27
N ARG A 222 -4.28 1.00 -4.89
CA ARG A 222 -3.07 0.63 -4.15
C ARG A 222 -2.49 1.79 -3.36
N VAL A 223 -2.45 2.99 -3.93
CA VAL A 223 -2.00 4.19 -3.22
C VAL A 223 -2.87 4.42 -1.98
N VAL A 224 -4.19 4.37 -2.11
CA VAL A 224 -5.12 4.53 -0.99
C VAL A 224 -4.95 3.44 0.07
N ALA A 225 -4.59 2.22 -0.34
CA ALA A 225 -4.37 1.10 0.58
C ALA A 225 -3.07 1.24 1.42
N GLU A 226 -2.04 1.90 0.88
CA GLU A 226 -0.75 2.12 1.55
C GLU A 226 -0.70 3.42 2.39
N LEU A 227 -1.74 4.26 2.32
CA LEU A 227 -1.83 5.44 3.19
C LEU A 227 -1.92 5.02 4.65
N ALA A 228 -1.06 5.61 5.50
CA ALA A 228 -1.11 5.44 6.95
C ALA A 228 -2.36 6.06 7.58
N HIS A 229 -2.98 7.03 6.91
CA HIS A 229 -4.23 7.64 7.34
C HIS A 229 -5.41 6.74 6.98
N GLY A 230 -6.37 6.62 7.89
CA GLY A 230 -7.63 5.98 7.59
C GLY A 230 -8.44 6.83 6.62
N VAL A 231 -8.90 6.23 5.52
CA VAL A 231 -9.81 6.86 4.56
C VAL A 231 -11.08 6.02 4.48
N MET A 232 -12.22 6.67 4.71
CA MET A 232 -13.55 6.08 4.67
C MET A 232 -14.48 6.95 3.81
N ILE A 233 -15.26 6.32 2.93
CA ILE A 233 -16.27 6.99 2.11
C ILE A 233 -17.65 6.62 2.64
N VAL A 234 -18.45 7.62 2.97
CA VAL A 234 -19.79 7.47 3.55
C VAL A 234 -20.80 8.18 2.66
N ASP A 235 -21.93 7.55 2.39
CA ASP A 235 -23.01 8.17 1.61
C ASP A 235 -23.90 9.08 2.47
N ALA A 236 -24.86 9.75 1.83
CA ALA A 236 -25.80 10.67 2.48
C ALA A 236 -26.74 9.99 3.49
N ARG A 237 -26.83 8.66 3.51
CA ARG A 237 -27.62 7.88 4.47
C ARG A 237 -26.76 7.33 5.61
N GLY A 238 -25.45 7.55 5.59
CA GLY A 238 -24.52 7.01 6.57
C GLY A 238 -24.03 5.59 6.25
N ALA A 239 -24.25 5.09 5.04
CA ALA A 239 -23.68 3.80 4.63
C ALA A 239 -22.23 3.97 4.19
N VAL A 240 -21.35 3.10 4.70
CA VAL A 240 -19.94 3.09 4.32
C VAL A 240 -19.80 2.39 2.98
N ARG A 241 -19.36 3.12 1.96
CA ARG A 241 -19.13 2.59 0.60
C ARG A 241 -17.75 1.94 0.45
N ALA A 242 -16.74 2.53 1.09
CA ALA A 242 -15.37 2.06 1.00
C ALA A 242 -14.56 2.45 2.24
N MET A 243 -13.59 1.61 2.59
CA MET A 243 -12.61 1.86 3.64
C MET A 243 -11.25 1.28 3.24
N ASN A 244 -10.19 2.05 3.45
CA ASN A 244 -8.84 1.53 3.31
C ASN A 244 -8.43 0.66 4.52
N PRO A 245 -7.34 -0.14 4.42
CA PRO A 245 -6.86 -0.98 5.50
C PRO A 245 -6.53 -0.22 6.78
N ALA A 246 -5.94 0.98 6.67
CA ALA A 246 -5.63 1.82 7.83
C ALA A 246 -6.88 2.24 8.61
N ALA A 247 -7.97 2.61 7.92
CA ALA A 247 -9.24 2.93 8.57
C ALA A 247 -9.84 1.70 9.27
N ARG A 248 -9.72 0.51 8.68
CA ARG A 248 -10.21 -0.73 9.31
C ARG A 248 -9.42 -1.05 10.58
N ALA A 249 -8.10 -0.89 10.56
CA ALA A 249 -7.25 -1.10 11.72
C ALA A 249 -7.57 -0.10 12.84
N LEU A 250 -7.65 1.20 12.53
CA LEU A 250 -7.98 2.25 13.51
C LEU A 250 -9.39 2.11 14.08
N LEU A 251 -10.33 1.50 13.34
CA LEU A 251 -11.70 1.26 13.77
C LEU A 251 -11.96 -0.16 14.31
N GLY A 252 -10.93 -1.00 14.40
CA GLY A 252 -11.04 -2.36 14.95
C GLY A 252 -11.90 -3.32 14.13
N ILE A 253 -12.00 -3.14 12.81
CA ILE A 253 -12.87 -3.93 11.94
C ILE A 253 -12.09 -5.11 11.33
N ALA A 254 -12.40 -6.32 11.78
CA ALA A 254 -11.85 -7.54 11.19
C ALA A 254 -12.58 -8.00 9.90
N SER A 255 -13.85 -7.61 9.71
CA SER A 255 -14.66 -8.08 8.58
C SER A 255 -14.37 -7.30 7.28
N PRO A 256 -14.28 -7.97 6.12
CA PRO A 256 -14.08 -7.32 4.81
C PRO A 256 -15.31 -6.53 4.33
N ALA A 257 -16.52 -6.86 4.78
CA ALA A 257 -17.73 -6.11 4.40
C ALA A 257 -17.81 -4.76 5.14
N PRO A 258 -18.03 -3.62 4.44
CA PRO A 258 -18.17 -2.33 5.10
C PRO A 258 -19.50 -2.30 5.87
N PRO A 259 -19.48 -2.13 7.20
CA PRO A 259 -20.72 -1.98 7.95
C PRO A 259 -21.34 -0.60 7.69
N THR A 260 -22.66 -0.50 7.74
CA THR A 260 -23.35 0.78 7.71
C THR A 260 -23.13 1.50 9.05
N LEU A 261 -22.92 2.83 9.08
CA LEU A 261 -22.81 3.57 10.36
C LEU A 261 -24.06 3.42 11.24
N ALA A 262 -25.18 3.00 10.65
CA ALA A 262 -26.43 2.69 11.33
C ALA A 262 -26.43 1.32 12.03
N ASP A 263 -25.76 0.32 11.44
CA ASP A 263 -25.84 -1.09 11.85
C ASP A 263 -24.62 -1.56 12.66
N ALA A 264 -23.54 -0.78 12.64
CA ALA A 264 -22.33 -1.08 13.39
C ALA A 264 -22.53 -0.89 14.90
N GLY A 265 -22.62 -2.00 15.64
CA GLY A 265 -22.65 -1.99 17.11
C GLY A 265 -21.29 -1.56 17.70
N GLY A 266 -21.31 -0.76 18.76
CA GLY A 266 -20.13 -0.37 19.53
C GLY A 266 -20.03 1.14 19.81
N ARG A 267 -19.43 1.51 20.95
CA ARG A 267 -19.27 2.93 21.36
C ARG A 267 -18.53 3.78 20.33
N GLY A 268 -17.50 3.23 19.68
CA GLY A 268 -16.73 3.96 18.65
C GLY A 268 -17.56 4.33 17.42
N TRP A 269 -18.43 3.43 16.96
CA TRP A 269 -19.31 3.67 15.81
C TRP A 269 -20.40 4.70 16.09
N SER A 270 -20.97 4.70 17.29
CA SER A 270 -21.91 5.76 17.69
C SER A 270 -21.24 7.14 17.71
N MET A 271 -20.01 7.24 18.18
CA MET A 271 -19.27 8.51 18.22
C MET A 271 -18.95 9.02 16.81
N LEU A 272 -18.58 8.12 15.89
CA LEU A 272 -18.40 8.44 14.46
C LEU A 272 -19.68 8.94 13.80
N ARG A 273 -20.80 8.24 14.04
CA ARG A 273 -22.11 8.61 13.50
C ARG A 273 -22.53 9.99 14.00
N ASP A 274 -22.36 10.26 15.29
CA ASP A 274 -22.73 11.53 15.89
C ASP A 274 -21.83 12.67 15.37
N ALA A 275 -20.53 12.42 15.20
CA ALA A 275 -19.61 13.39 14.60
C ALA A 275 -19.99 13.71 13.13
N HIS A 276 -20.31 12.69 12.34
CA HIS A 276 -20.77 12.87 10.97
C HIS A 276 -22.11 13.63 10.89
N ALA A 277 -23.06 13.30 11.78
CA ALA A 277 -24.36 13.99 11.85
C ALA A 277 -24.20 15.46 12.23
N ARG A 278 -23.34 15.78 13.21
CA ARG A 278 -23.00 17.16 13.58
C ARG A 278 -22.40 17.94 12.42
N TRP A 279 -21.48 17.34 11.68
CA TRP A 279 -20.85 17.97 10.51
C TRP A 279 -21.86 18.24 9.38
N ARG A 280 -22.78 17.31 9.12
CA ARG A 280 -23.86 17.55 8.15
C ARG A 280 -24.81 18.65 8.62
N GLY A 281 -25.13 18.68 9.92
CA GLY A 281 -25.95 19.72 10.52
C GLY A 281 -25.34 21.13 10.46
N SER A 282 -24.02 21.25 10.39
CA SER A 282 -23.32 22.53 10.23
C SER A 282 -23.18 23.00 8.77
N GLY A 283 -23.91 22.38 7.84
CA GLY A 283 -23.90 22.75 6.42
C GLY A 283 -22.72 22.16 5.63
N GLY A 284 -22.02 21.15 6.17
CA GLY A 284 -20.96 20.45 5.44
C GLY A 284 -19.71 21.29 5.21
N ALA A 285 -19.37 22.18 6.15
CA ALA A 285 -18.18 23.02 6.08
C ALA A 285 -16.93 22.17 5.77
N ARG A 286 -16.25 22.48 4.67
CA ARG A 286 -15.08 21.71 4.21
C ARG A 286 -13.98 21.74 5.26
N GLY A 287 -13.47 20.56 5.63
CA GLY A 287 -12.33 20.45 6.52
C GLY A 287 -12.65 20.66 7.99
N ALA A 288 -13.91 20.52 8.40
CA ALA A 288 -14.25 20.45 9.81
C ALA A 288 -13.52 19.28 10.47
N GLU A 289 -12.89 19.58 11.61
CA GLU A 289 -12.12 18.61 12.39
C GLU A 289 -12.90 18.25 13.66
N SER A 290 -12.88 16.97 14.02
CA SER A 290 -13.45 16.47 15.26
C SER A 290 -12.49 15.48 15.88
N ASP A 291 -11.98 15.82 17.06
CA ASP A 291 -11.16 14.89 17.84
C ASP A 291 -12.09 13.94 18.62
N LEU A 292 -11.78 12.66 18.60
CA LEU A 292 -12.56 11.60 19.27
C LEU A 292 -11.61 10.61 19.94
N GLU A 293 -12.03 10.10 21.09
CA GLU A 293 -11.39 8.94 21.72
C GLU A 293 -12.20 7.70 21.35
N LEU A 294 -11.65 6.90 20.45
CA LEU A 294 -12.25 5.64 20.07
C LEU A 294 -11.77 4.55 21.03
N PRO A 295 -12.67 3.75 21.60
CA PRO A 295 -12.28 2.55 22.33
C PRO A 295 -11.63 1.57 21.34
N ASP A 296 -10.37 1.24 21.60
CA ASP A 296 -9.61 0.22 20.87
C ASP A 296 -10.13 -1.19 21.22
N VAL A 297 -9.83 -2.15 20.35
CA VAL A 297 -10.19 -3.57 20.52
C VAL A 297 -9.60 -4.15 21.80
N ASP A 298 -8.46 -3.62 22.25
CA ASP A 298 -7.73 -4.03 23.45
C ASP A 298 -8.13 -3.25 24.73
N GLY A 299 -9.18 -2.44 24.68
CA GLY A 299 -9.69 -1.67 25.83
C GLY A 299 -8.86 -0.42 26.18
N ARG A 300 -7.86 -0.05 25.37
CA ARG A 300 -7.19 1.26 25.42
C ARG A 300 -7.99 2.28 24.61
N ALA A 301 -8.04 3.55 25.02
CA ALA A 301 -8.62 4.59 24.18
C ALA A 301 -7.58 5.06 23.15
N THR A 302 -7.92 5.01 21.86
CA THR A 302 -7.12 5.59 20.78
C THR A 302 -7.69 6.96 20.43
N ARG A 303 -6.88 8.01 20.60
CA ARG A 303 -7.26 9.37 20.25
C ARG A 303 -7.07 9.57 18.75
N VAL A 304 -8.17 9.75 18.04
CA VAL A 304 -8.19 10.00 16.59
C VAL A 304 -8.69 11.39 16.27
N ARG A 305 -8.13 11.97 15.21
CA ARG A 305 -8.67 13.17 14.58
C ARG A 305 -9.44 12.77 13.33
N LEU A 306 -10.69 13.20 13.26
CA LEU A 306 -11.52 13.05 12.06
C LEU A 306 -11.52 14.35 11.27
N ARG A 307 -11.34 14.25 9.96
CA ARG A 307 -11.55 15.36 9.02
C ARG A 307 -12.58 14.97 7.98
N PHE A 308 -13.62 15.79 7.84
CA PHE A 308 -14.71 15.55 6.89
C PHE A 308 -14.54 16.42 5.63
N LEU A 309 -14.58 15.78 4.47
CA LEU A 309 -14.53 16.43 3.16
C LEU A 309 -15.75 16.04 2.33
N GLY A 310 -16.58 17.03 1.98
CA GLY A 310 -17.67 16.85 1.04
C GLY A 310 -17.17 16.85 -0.41
N THR A 311 -17.61 15.89 -1.22
CA THR A 311 -17.29 15.85 -2.65
C THR A 311 -18.14 16.85 -3.44
N ALA A 312 -17.49 17.67 -4.28
CA ALA A 312 -18.13 18.82 -4.94
C ALA A 312 -19.12 18.47 -6.06
N GLU A 313 -19.02 17.27 -6.64
CA GLU A 313 -19.72 16.93 -7.89
C GLU A 313 -21.09 16.27 -7.70
N THR A 314 -21.38 15.70 -6.52
CA THR A 314 -22.67 15.00 -6.28
C THR A 314 -23.30 15.25 -4.91
N GLY A 315 -22.62 15.90 -3.96
CA GLY A 315 -23.21 16.22 -2.64
C GLY A 315 -23.65 15.04 -1.77
N GLU A 316 -23.56 13.80 -2.27
CA GLU A 316 -24.02 12.60 -1.55
C GLU A 316 -22.91 11.90 -0.78
N ASP A 317 -21.68 11.88 -1.30
CA ASP A 317 -20.58 11.16 -0.67
C ASP A 317 -19.69 12.09 0.16
N THR A 318 -19.34 11.61 1.36
CA THR A 318 -18.47 12.27 2.32
C THR A 318 -17.21 11.42 2.50
N VAL A 319 -16.05 12.04 2.30
CA VAL A 319 -14.76 11.42 2.62
C VAL A 319 -14.40 11.78 4.06
N VAL A 320 -14.23 10.76 4.90
CA VAL A 320 -13.79 10.87 6.28
C VAL A 320 -12.35 10.40 6.35
N MET A 321 -11.44 11.32 6.71
CA MET A 321 -10.06 11.00 7.02
C MET A 321 -9.89 10.80 8.53
N ILE A 322 -9.15 9.79 8.93
CA ILE A 322 -8.92 9.36 10.32
C ILE A 322 -7.41 9.34 10.56
N GLU A 323 -6.94 10.10 11.53
CA GLU A 323 -5.53 10.20 11.90
C GLU A 323 -5.33 9.80 13.38
N ASP A 324 -4.34 8.96 13.68
CA ASP A 324 -3.97 8.61 15.07
C ASP A 324 -3.06 9.71 15.65
N GLN A 325 -3.53 10.40 16.69
CA GLN A 325 -2.78 11.51 17.28
C GLN A 325 -1.58 11.06 18.11
N ARG A 326 -1.57 9.82 18.61
CA ARG A 326 -0.49 9.32 19.49
C ARG A 326 0.84 9.30 18.76
N LEU A 327 0.84 8.85 17.50
CA LEU A 327 2.05 8.79 16.68
C LEU A 327 2.66 10.19 16.44
N VAL A 328 1.80 11.20 16.30
CA VAL A 328 2.20 12.59 16.11
C VAL A 328 2.78 13.16 17.41
N GLU A 329 2.11 12.93 18.54
CA GLU A 329 2.55 13.35 19.87
C GLU A 329 3.88 12.70 20.26
N ASP A 330 4.02 11.38 20.08
CA ASP A 330 5.26 10.65 20.35
C ASP A 330 6.43 11.20 19.54
N ARG A 331 6.19 11.49 18.25
CA ARG A 331 7.21 12.05 17.36
C ARG A 331 7.58 13.47 17.73
N ALA A 332 6.60 14.29 18.13
CA ALA A 332 6.85 15.64 18.64
C ALA A 332 7.67 15.60 19.94
N GLN A 333 7.35 14.69 20.86
CA GLN A 333 8.11 14.49 22.09
C GLN A 333 9.52 13.99 21.81
N GLN A 334 9.70 13.06 20.86
CA GLN A 334 11.01 12.60 20.42
C GLN A 334 11.86 13.73 19.81
N LEU A 335 11.26 14.57 18.97
CA LEU A 335 11.94 15.74 18.40
C LEU A 335 12.32 16.75 19.48
N LYS A 336 11.44 16.98 20.46
CA LYS A 336 11.70 17.86 21.61
C LYS A 336 12.90 17.36 22.42
N LEU A 337 12.93 16.07 22.76
CA LEU A 337 14.02 15.44 23.50
C LEU A 337 15.32 15.40 22.70
N ALA A 338 15.28 15.07 21.40
CA ALA A 338 16.46 15.04 20.54
C ALA A 338 17.08 16.43 20.31
N SER A 339 16.23 17.47 20.23
CA SER A 339 16.67 18.86 20.16
C SER A 339 17.32 19.29 21.46
N MET A 340 16.72 18.95 22.60
CA MET A 340 17.34 19.18 23.91
C MET A 340 18.68 18.47 24.02
N GLY A 341 18.82 17.20 23.58
CA GLY A 341 20.04 16.46 23.86
C GLY A 341 21.32 16.92 23.18
N ARG A 342 21.23 17.43 21.94
CA ARG A 342 22.40 18.00 21.25
C ARG A 342 22.78 19.38 21.79
N LEU A 343 21.80 20.22 22.11
CA LEU A 343 22.04 21.54 22.71
C LEU A 343 22.56 21.42 24.14
N SER A 344 21.97 20.53 24.95
CA SER A 344 22.38 20.29 26.34
C SER A 344 23.83 19.79 26.44
N ALA A 345 24.30 18.96 25.50
CA ALA A 345 25.68 18.50 25.45
C ALA A 345 26.70 19.63 25.26
N SER A 346 26.43 20.55 24.32
CA SER A 346 27.30 21.72 24.09
C SER A 346 27.26 22.68 25.28
N ILE A 347 26.06 23.00 25.77
CA ILE A 347 25.86 23.90 26.91
C ILE A 347 26.50 23.34 28.17
N ALA A 348 26.44 22.03 28.41
CA ALA A 348 27.07 21.41 29.56
C ALA A 348 28.60 21.57 29.55
N HIS A 349 29.24 21.39 28.40
CA HIS A 349 30.68 21.64 28.26
C HIS A 349 31.01 23.13 28.46
N GLU A 350 30.19 24.03 27.95
CA GLU A 350 30.36 25.49 28.12
C GLU A 350 30.11 25.96 29.56
N ILE A 351 29.28 25.26 30.35
CA ILE A 351 29.05 25.56 31.78
C ILE A 351 30.13 24.92 32.67
N ARG A 352 30.60 23.70 32.35
CA ARG A 352 31.66 23.03 33.13
C ARG A 352 32.99 23.79 33.08
N ASN A 353 33.31 24.43 31.96
CA ASN A 353 34.54 25.19 31.81
C ASN A 353 34.68 26.35 32.83
N PRO A 354 33.72 27.31 32.92
CA PRO A 354 33.77 28.37 33.92
C PRO A 354 33.60 27.83 35.35
N LEU A 355 32.80 26.79 35.58
CA LEU A 355 32.70 26.15 36.90
C LEU A 355 34.04 25.59 37.38
N GLY A 356 34.78 24.91 36.51
CA GLY A 356 36.10 24.38 36.81
C GLY A 356 37.09 25.48 37.19
N ALA A 357 37.08 26.60 36.47
CA ALA A 357 37.90 27.77 36.80
C ALA A 357 37.51 28.39 38.16
N ILE A 358 36.21 28.54 38.44
CA ILE A 358 35.70 29.03 39.73
C ILE A 358 36.15 28.09 40.86
N ARG A 359 36.01 26.77 40.68
CA ARG A 359 36.42 25.76 41.66
C ARG A 359 37.91 25.84 41.98
N HIS A 360 38.73 25.94 40.95
CA HIS A 360 40.18 26.00 41.08
C HIS A 360 40.60 27.29 41.82
N ALA A 361 40.10 28.45 41.39
CA ALA A 361 40.38 29.72 42.05
C ALA A 361 39.93 29.72 43.52
N ASN A 362 38.75 29.16 43.79
CA ASN A 362 38.23 29.00 45.14
C ASN A 362 39.07 28.05 46.02
N GLY A 363 39.60 26.98 45.45
CA GLY A 363 40.54 26.07 46.12
C GLY A 363 41.84 26.77 46.52
N LEU A 364 42.46 27.52 45.59
CA LEU A 364 43.67 28.32 45.86
C LEU A 364 43.42 29.41 46.92
N LEU A 365 42.23 30.01 46.91
CA LEU A 365 41.81 30.96 47.95
C LEU A 365 41.64 30.27 49.31
N ALA A 366 41.01 29.10 49.34
CA ALA A 366 40.79 28.34 50.57
C ALA A 366 42.11 27.92 51.25
N GLU A 367 43.17 27.64 50.49
CA GLU A 367 44.49 27.32 51.03
C GLU A 367 45.19 28.50 51.71
N ARG A 368 44.90 29.74 51.27
CA ARG A 368 45.58 30.96 51.76
C ARG A 368 44.80 31.72 52.83
N ILE A 369 43.51 31.46 52.96
CA ILE A 369 42.62 32.19 53.87
C ILE A 369 42.59 31.51 55.24
N THR A 370 42.98 32.26 56.27
CA THR A 370 42.91 31.84 57.69
C THR A 370 41.69 32.39 58.43
N ASP A 371 41.03 33.42 57.89
CA ASP A 371 39.82 34.00 58.49
C ASP A 371 38.63 33.01 58.39
N PRO A 372 38.02 32.59 59.52
CA PRO A 372 36.90 31.65 59.56
C PRO A 372 35.68 32.09 58.74
N SER A 373 35.43 33.40 58.62
CA SER A 373 34.31 33.96 57.86
C SER A 373 34.52 33.80 56.35
N LEU A 374 35.74 34.06 55.88
CA LEU A 374 36.14 33.87 54.48
C LEU A 374 36.26 32.38 54.13
N GLN A 375 36.69 31.51 55.05
CA GLN A 375 36.65 30.05 54.88
C GLN A 375 35.22 29.50 54.77
N ARG A 376 34.24 30.17 55.39
CA ARG A 376 32.83 29.83 55.21
C ARG A 376 32.35 30.20 53.81
N LEU A 377 32.79 31.36 53.28
CA LEU A 377 32.46 31.78 51.92
C LEU A 377 33.06 30.85 50.87
N THR A 378 34.32 30.43 51.03
CA THR A 378 34.93 29.47 50.09
C THR A 378 34.22 28.12 50.11
N ARG A 379 33.77 27.63 51.27
CA ARG A 379 32.90 26.44 51.36
C ARG A 379 31.54 26.62 50.68
N ILE A 380 30.96 27.81 50.76
CA ILE A 380 29.69 28.12 50.07
C ILE A 380 29.90 28.09 48.54
N VAL A 381 30.95 28.73 48.03
CA VAL A 381 31.28 28.73 46.60
C VAL A 381 31.48 27.29 46.12
N GLU A 382 32.29 26.52 46.83
CA GLU A 382 32.56 25.10 46.52
C GLU A 382 31.27 24.27 46.45
N SER A 383 30.41 24.43 47.45
CA SER A 383 29.12 23.72 47.50
C SER A 383 28.20 24.09 46.33
N ASN A 384 28.22 25.35 45.89
CA ASN A 384 27.38 25.78 44.76
C ASN A 384 27.96 25.29 43.43
N THR A 385 29.29 25.30 43.26
CA THR A 385 29.94 24.76 42.05
C THR A 385 29.62 23.27 41.88
N VAL A 386 29.69 22.48 42.95
CA VAL A 386 29.29 21.06 42.95
C VAL A 386 27.80 20.90 42.61
N ARG A 387 26.94 21.74 43.17
CA ARG A 387 25.50 21.68 42.91
C ARG A 387 25.18 21.95 41.45
N ILE A 388 25.81 22.96 40.84
CA ILE A 388 25.57 23.29 39.42
C ILE A 388 26.09 22.17 38.52
N ASP A 389 27.25 21.58 38.80
CA ASP A 389 27.78 20.46 38.02
C ASP A 389 26.83 19.25 38.04
N ARG A 390 26.22 18.95 39.20
CA ARG A 390 25.17 17.92 39.31
C ARG A 390 23.92 18.26 38.49
N ILE A 391 23.46 19.50 38.51
CA ILE A 391 22.30 19.93 37.69
C ILE A 391 22.60 19.73 36.20
N VAL A 392 23.81 20.09 35.77
CA VAL A 392 24.26 19.90 34.39
C VAL A 392 24.29 18.43 34.02
N GLU A 393 24.78 17.57 34.91
CA GLU A 393 24.82 16.11 34.73
C GLU A 393 23.40 15.50 34.67
N ASP A 394 22.49 15.93 35.55
CA ASP A 394 21.09 15.51 35.54
C ASP A 394 20.42 15.86 34.20
N VAL A 395 20.60 17.08 33.70
CA VAL A 395 20.04 17.51 32.41
C VAL A 395 20.63 16.72 31.24
N LEU A 396 21.94 16.41 31.29
CA LEU A 396 22.59 15.57 30.28
C LEU A 396 22.11 14.12 30.29
N SER A 397 21.76 13.59 31.46
CA SER A 397 21.27 12.22 31.58
C SER A 397 19.90 12.03 30.89
N ILE A 398 19.03 13.06 30.90
CA ILE A 398 17.74 13.07 30.18
C ILE A 398 17.96 13.06 28.66
N ALA A 399 18.99 13.79 28.22
CA ALA A 399 19.35 13.98 26.82
C ALA A 399 19.95 12.72 26.16
N ARG A 400 20.70 11.94 26.92
CA ARG A 400 21.33 10.70 26.45
C ARG A 400 20.35 9.54 26.57
N ARG A 401 19.51 9.36 25.55
CA ARG A 401 18.98 8.02 25.24
C ARG A 401 20.15 7.16 24.74
N ASP A 402 20.92 6.59 25.66
CA ASP A 402 21.58 5.33 25.33
C ASP A 402 20.46 4.33 25.03
N ARG A 403 20.68 3.45 24.05
CA ARG A 403 19.69 2.41 23.70
C ARG A 403 19.43 1.61 24.98
N SER A 404 18.30 1.85 25.66
CA SER A 404 17.92 1.11 26.88
C SER A 404 18.10 -0.37 26.60
N ALA A 405 19.09 -0.99 27.24
CA ALA A 405 19.26 -2.41 27.16
C ALA A 405 18.25 -3.00 28.14
N ASP A 406 17.22 -3.67 27.61
CA ASP A 406 16.24 -4.36 28.45
C ASP A 406 16.92 -5.59 29.08
N GLU A 407 17.55 -5.37 30.24
CA GLU A 407 18.35 -6.36 30.95
C GLU A 407 17.52 -7.09 31.99
N SER A 408 17.81 -8.38 32.19
CA SER A 408 17.27 -9.15 33.31
C SER A 408 18.21 -9.00 34.51
N ILE A 409 17.78 -8.23 35.50
CA ILE A 409 18.58 -7.88 36.68
C ILE A 409 18.17 -8.79 37.85
N ASP A 410 19.12 -9.49 38.43
CA ASP A 410 18.89 -10.18 39.70
C ASP A 410 18.82 -9.15 40.85
N ALA A 411 17.65 -9.06 41.48
CA ALA A 411 17.31 -8.02 42.45
C ALA A 411 18.23 -8.05 43.68
N GLN A 412 18.61 -9.25 44.16
CA GLN A 412 19.39 -9.39 45.39
C GLN A 412 20.81 -8.81 45.29
N PRO A 413 21.66 -9.26 44.34
CA PRO A 413 23.01 -8.73 44.19
C PRO A 413 23.01 -7.28 43.69
N PHE A 414 21.98 -6.86 42.93
CA PHE A 414 21.87 -5.49 42.46
C PHE A 414 21.56 -4.51 43.60
N LEU A 415 20.50 -4.75 44.37
CA LEU A 415 20.11 -3.86 45.47
C LEU A 415 21.14 -3.84 46.59
N GLY A 416 21.80 -4.97 46.88
CA GLY A 416 22.91 -5.02 47.84
C GLY A 416 24.04 -4.06 47.45
N ARG A 417 24.56 -4.20 46.22
CA ARG A 417 25.63 -3.33 45.70
C ARG A 417 25.23 -1.86 45.67
N LEU A 418 23.99 -1.57 45.27
CA LEU A 418 23.48 -0.20 45.20
C LEU A 418 23.41 0.47 46.58
N VAL A 419 22.97 -0.26 47.60
CA VAL A 419 22.92 0.30 48.97
C VAL A 419 24.32 0.52 49.52
N ASP A 420 25.25 -0.40 49.30
CA ASP A 420 26.63 -0.26 49.76
C ASP A 420 27.33 0.93 49.08
N GLU A 421 27.12 1.09 47.76
CA GLU A 421 27.58 2.25 46.98
C GLU A 421 27.02 3.56 47.52
N PHE A 422 25.71 3.60 47.79
CA PHE A 422 25.04 4.78 48.27
C PHE A 422 25.51 5.18 49.66
N VAL A 423 25.71 4.22 50.56
CA VAL A 423 26.26 4.44 51.90
C VAL A 423 27.68 5.00 51.83
N ALA A 424 28.54 4.42 50.97
CA ALA A 424 29.92 4.88 50.79
C ALA A 424 29.98 6.33 50.27
N THR A 425 29.04 6.71 49.39
CA THR A 425 29.03 8.03 48.74
C THR A 425 28.35 9.11 49.60
N SER A 426 27.27 8.76 50.31
CA SER A 426 26.48 9.71 51.08
C SER A 426 26.95 9.89 52.53
N GLY A 427 27.72 8.93 53.06
CA GLY A 427 28.07 8.86 54.47
C GLY A 427 26.89 8.49 55.38
N ALA A 428 25.78 8.02 54.81
CA ALA A 428 24.61 7.58 55.58
C ALA A 428 24.91 6.29 56.37
N GLU A 429 24.31 6.15 57.55
CA GLU A 429 24.42 4.92 58.32
C GLU A 429 23.70 3.75 57.61
N ARG A 430 24.43 2.67 57.32
CA ARG A 430 23.89 1.47 56.66
C ARG A 430 22.67 0.90 57.39
N ALA A 431 22.63 1.02 58.72
CA ALA A 431 21.55 0.56 59.58
C ALA A 431 20.21 1.28 59.34
N ARG A 432 20.21 2.46 58.70
CA ARG A 432 18.98 3.20 58.37
C ARG A 432 18.26 2.67 57.14
N ILE A 433 18.90 1.81 56.33
CA ILE A 433 18.36 1.32 55.06
C ILE A 433 18.09 -0.20 55.14
N GLY A 434 16.83 -0.60 55.09
CA GLY A 434 16.43 -2.01 54.97
C GLY A 434 16.25 -2.43 53.51
N VAL A 435 16.59 -3.68 53.18
CA VAL A 435 16.27 -4.29 51.87
C VAL A 435 15.46 -5.55 52.13
N ARG A 436 14.29 -5.66 51.50
CA ARG A 436 13.40 -6.81 51.63
C ARG A 436 12.99 -7.34 50.26
N LEU A 437 13.23 -8.62 50.04
CA LEU A 437 12.84 -9.31 48.81
C LEU A 437 11.74 -10.30 49.15
N SER A 438 10.56 -10.12 48.57
CA SER A 438 9.39 -11.00 48.73
C SER A 438 9.16 -11.89 47.50
N THR A 439 9.93 -11.68 46.43
CA THR A 439 9.91 -12.51 45.21
C THR A 439 11.33 -12.69 44.68
N ALA A 440 11.59 -13.85 44.06
CA ALA A 440 12.86 -14.18 43.41
C ALA A 440 12.87 -13.85 41.91
N ARG A 441 11.79 -13.23 41.39
CA ARG A 441 11.71 -12.84 39.98
C ARG A 441 12.73 -11.74 39.65
N PRO A 442 13.39 -11.80 38.48
CA PRO A 442 14.32 -10.75 38.07
C PRO A 442 13.59 -9.45 37.74
N ILE A 443 14.27 -8.32 37.90
CA ILE A 443 13.79 -7.00 37.50
C ILE A 443 14.17 -6.80 36.03
N ARG A 444 13.18 -6.53 35.17
CA ARG A 444 13.41 -6.13 33.77
C ARG A 444 13.53 -4.63 33.70
N PHE A 445 14.74 -4.13 33.51
CA PHE A 445 15.04 -2.70 33.46
C PHE A 445 16.43 -2.48 32.87
N ASP A 446 16.69 -1.29 32.36
CA ASP A 446 18.06 -0.85 32.12
C ASP A 446 18.80 -0.66 33.47
N SER A 447 19.92 -1.35 33.66
CA SER A 447 20.62 -1.39 34.95
C SER A 447 21.13 -0.02 35.41
N ASN A 448 21.55 0.85 34.47
CA ASN A 448 21.99 2.21 34.78
C ASN A 448 20.80 3.11 35.13
N HIS A 449 19.71 3.04 34.36
CA HIS A 449 18.50 3.80 34.65
C HIS A 449 17.92 3.40 36.01
N LEU A 450 17.81 2.11 36.29
CA LEU A 450 17.29 1.61 37.57
C LEU A 450 18.16 2.08 38.74
N ARG A 451 19.49 2.03 38.57
CA ARG A 451 20.44 2.53 39.58
C ARG A 451 20.19 4.00 39.86
N GLN A 452 20.07 4.83 38.82
CA GLN A 452 19.87 6.28 38.98
C GLN A 452 18.49 6.62 39.58
N VAL A 453 17.42 5.93 39.16
CA VAL A 453 16.09 6.03 39.77
C VAL A 453 16.18 5.76 41.27
N LEU A 454 16.78 4.64 41.67
CA LEU A 454 16.86 4.26 43.07
C LEU A 454 17.74 5.19 43.90
N LEU A 455 18.88 5.67 43.37
CA LEU A 455 19.71 6.65 44.05
C LEU A 455 18.94 7.95 44.32
N ASN A 456 18.14 8.42 43.35
CA ASN A 456 17.30 9.61 43.53
C ASN A 456 16.20 9.39 44.57
N LEU A 457 15.53 8.23 44.54
CA LEU A 457 14.50 7.89 45.52
C LEU A 457 15.09 7.72 46.93
N LEU A 458 16.25 7.08 47.08
CA LEU A 458 16.94 6.90 48.35
C LEU A 458 17.45 8.23 48.93
N ALA A 459 18.00 9.10 48.08
CA ALA A 459 18.46 10.43 48.49
C ALA A 459 17.31 11.33 48.95
N ASN A 460 16.12 11.19 48.35
CA ASN A 460 14.91 11.85 48.82
C ASN A 460 14.38 11.20 50.11
N ALA A 461 14.28 9.87 50.17
CA ALA A 461 13.80 9.14 51.33
C ALA A 461 14.62 9.45 52.59
N LEU A 462 15.96 9.32 52.55
CA LEU A 462 16.81 9.60 53.71
C LEU A 462 16.76 11.05 54.20
N ARG A 463 16.40 12.00 53.33
CA ARG A 463 16.32 13.42 53.65
C ARG A 463 15.14 13.73 54.56
N TYR A 464 14.03 13.00 54.40
CA TYR A 464 12.79 13.23 55.13
C TYR A 464 12.49 12.14 56.17
N ALA A 465 13.13 10.97 56.06
CA ALA A 465 13.02 9.87 57.01
C ALA A 465 13.65 10.21 58.37
N SER A 466 13.17 9.55 59.41
CA SER A 466 13.72 9.63 60.77
C SER A 466 15.15 9.04 60.84
N THR A 467 15.80 9.19 61.99
CA THR A 467 17.12 8.60 62.28
C THR A 467 17.03 7.15 62.79
N ALA A 468 15.84 6.54 62.81
CA ALA A 468 15.65 5.19 63.30
C ALA A 468 16.36 4.13 62.42
N THR A 469 16.67 2.98 63.02
CA THR A 469 17.13 1.79 62.29
C THR A 469 16.05 1.33 61.31
N GLU A 470 16.41 1.10 60.05
CA GLU A 470 15.48 0.90 58.93
C GLU A 470 14.42 2.02 58.83
N ALA A 471 14.83 3.29 58.84
CA ALA A 471 13.92 4.41 58.54
C ALA A 471 13.53 4.50 57.06
N VAL A 472 14.34 3.90 56.17
CA VAL A 472 14.06 3.74 54.74
C VAL A 472 14.11 2.26 54.38
N ARG A 473 13.19 1.79 53.54
CA ARG A 473 13.14 0.39 53.09
C ARG A 473 12.94 0.28 51.58
N ILE A 474 13.76 -0.55 50.95
CA ILE A 474 13.56 -0.98 49.56
C ILE A 474 12.88 -2.35 49.59
N GLU A 475 11.72 -2.48 48.93
CA GLU A 475 10.97 -3.73 48.83
C GLU A 475 10.82 -4.16 47.37
N TRP A 476 11.21 -5.39 47.05
CA TRP A 476 10.88 -6.02 45.77
C TRP A 476 9.82 -7.09 46.02
N ARG A 477 8.61 -6.92 45.47
CA ARG A 477 7.49 -7.82 45.72
C ARG A 477 6.67 -8.10 44.47
N GLU A 478 5.95 -9.21 44.52
CA GLU A 478 4.89 -9.53 43.59
C GLU A 478 3.55 -9.33 44.31
N ARG A 479 2.64 -8.58 43.70
CA ARG A 479 1.26 -8.42 44.17
C ARG A 479 0.41 -9.63 43.79
N ASP A 480 -0.75 -9.75 44.44
CA ASP A 480 -1.71 -10.83 44.21
C ASP A 480 -2.18 -10.94 42.74
N ASP A 481 -2.13 -9.83 41.99
CA ASP A 481 -2.44 -9.74 40.56
C ASP A 481 -1.24 -10.06 39.64
N ARG A 482 -0.17 -10.67 40.18
CA ARG A 482 1.10 -10.99 39.50
C ARG A 482 1.83 -9.77 38.92
N ARG A 483 1.57 -8.57 39.43
CA ARG A 483 2.37 -7.40 39.10
C ARG A 483 3.59 -7.32 40.00
N LEU A 484 4.74 -7.05 39.40
CA LEU A 484 5.97 -6.83 40.13
C LEU A 484 6.08 -5.34 40.50
N GLU A 485 6.41 -5.07 41.75
CA GLU A 485 6.55 -3.72 42.29
C GLU A 485 7.87 -3.59 43.04
N LEU A 486 8.64 -2.57 42.69
CA LEU A 486 9.79 -2.10 43.44
C LEU A 486 9.39 -0.86 44.23
N ARG A 487 9.44 -0.94 45.56
CA ARG A 487 8.97 0.12 46.46
C ARG A 487 10.14 0.71 47.23
N VAL A 488 10.20 2.04 47.29
CA VAL A 488 11.07 2.77 48.21
C VAL A 488 10.16 3.46 49.23
N CYS A 489 10.22 2.96 50.46
CA CYS A 489 9.36 3.36 51.58
C CYS A 489 10.16 4.17 52.59
N ASP A 490 9.58 5.23 53.13
CA ASP A 490 10.15 6.00 54.25
C ASP A 490 9.11 6.35 55.31
N ASP A 491 9.60 6.59 56.53
CA ASP A 491 8.80 6.96 57.71
C ASP A 491 8.66 8.47 57.90
N GLY A 492 8.96 9.26 56.85
CA GLY A 492 8.83 10.71 56.86
C GLY A 492 7.38 11.22 56.88
N PRO A 493 7.17 12.54 56.83
CA PRO A 493 5.83 13.13 56.88
C PRO A 493 4.94 12.82 55.66
N GLY A 494 5.53 12.32 54.57
CA GLY A 494 4.85 12.17 53.29
C GLY A 494 4.65 13.48 52.53
N LEU A 495 4.03 13.39 51.36
CA LEU A 495 3.67 14.52 50.50
C LEU A 495 2.22 14.97 50.79
N THR A 496 2.00 16.29 50.86
CA THR A 496 0.64 16.88 50.87
C THR A 496 -0.02 16.73 49.50
N ASP A 497 -1.34 16.92 49.42
CA ASP A 497 -2.12 16.76 48.17
C ASP A 497 -1.59 17.66 47.04
N GLU A 498 -1.31 18.92 47.35
CA GLU A 498 -0.69 19.90 46.44
C GLU A 498 0.71 19.46 46.00
N MET A 499 1.52 18.93 46.92
CA MET A 499 2.86 18.42 46.59
C MET A 499 2.78 17.18 45.69
N ARG A 500 1.76 16.34 45.85
CA ARG A 500 1.60 15.11 45.05
C ARG A 500 1.34 15.41 43.57
N GLU A 501 0.56 16.45 43.27
CA GLU A 501 0.27 16.85 41.88
C GLU A 501 1.53 17.33 41.15
N HIS A 502 2.40 18.07 41.84
CA HIS A 502 3.58 18.70 41.25
C HIS A 502 4.91 17.95 41.53
N ALA A 503 4.92 16.90 42.34
CA ALA A 503 6.15 16.22 42.80
C ALA A 503 7.07 15.74 41.67
N PHE A 504 6.50 15.40 40.51
CA PHE A 504 7.25 14.91 39.35
C PHE A 504 7.48 15.99 38.28
N GLU A 505 7.08 17.24 38.53
CA GLU A 505 7.39 18.36 37.63
C GLU A 505 8.85 18.82 37.78
N PRO A 506 9.50 19.26 36.69
CA PRO A 506 10.87 19.74 36.75
C PRO A 506 10.98 20.99 37.62
N PHE A 507 12.06 21.07 38.41
CA PHE A 507 12.39 22.17 39.33
C PHE A 507 11.47 22.34 40.55
N TYR A 508 10.50 21.44 40.73
CA TYR A 508 9.66 21.44 41.93
C TYR A 508 10.44 20.92 43.14
N THR A 509 10.58 21.74 44.19
CA THR A 509 11.26 21.38 45.44
C THR A 509 10.73 22.22 46.61
N THR A 510 10.56 21.61 47.78
CA THR A 510 10.27 22.33 49.03
C THR A 510 11.53 22.67 49.83
N GLU A 511 12.69 22.21 49.36
CA GLU A 511 13.99 22.47 49.98
C GLU A 511 14.75 23.58 49.25
N SER A 512 15.29 24.53 50.01
CA SER A 512 16.09 25.67 49.51
C SER A 512 17.37 25.25 48.77
N ARG A 513 17.92 24.07 49.09
CA ARG A 513 19.12 23.49 48.46
C ARG A 513 18.83 22.37 47.44
N GLY A 514 17.58 21.97 47.26
CA GLY A 514 17.19 20.95 46.28
C GLY A 514 17.25 21.47 44.85
N THR A 515 17.54 20.61 43.88
CA THR A 515 17.52 20.96 42.44
C THR A 515 16.12 20.83 41.83
N GLY A 516 15.24 20.06 42.47
CA GLY A 516 13.89 19.75 41.98
C GLY A 516 13.87 18.87 40.73
N LEU A 517 15.00 18.29 40.31
CA LEU A 517 15.09 17.45 39.12
C LEU A 517 15.05 15.94 39.42
N GLY A 518 15.31 15.52 40.67
CA GLY A 518 15.49 14.10 40.99
C GLY A 518 14.28 13.21 40.70
N LEU A 519 13.07 13.63 41.12
CA LEU A 519 11.83 12.87 40.87
C LEU A 519 11.40 12.94 39.40
N TYR A 520 11.55 14.12 38.77
CA TYR A 520 11.31 14.28 37.35
C TYR A 520 12.19 13.33 36.54
N LEU A 521 13.50 13.29 36.83
CA LEU A 521 14.45 12.38 36.20
C LEU A 521 14.09 10.91 36.44
N ALA A 522 13.71 10.55 37.67
CA ALA A 522 13.26 9.19 37.97
C ALA A 522 12.05 8.79 37.11
N ARG A 523 11.10 9.71 36.88
CA ARG A 523 9.94 9.48 36.00
C ARG A 523 10.34 9.31 34.54
N GLU A 524 11.19 10.18 34.00
CA GLU A 524 11.67 10.08 32.61
C GLU A 524 12.46 8.78 32.37
N LEU A 525 13.32 8.38 33.30
CA LEU A 525 14.11 7.14 33.21
C LEU A 525 13.23 5.88 33.30
N CYS A 526 12.19 5.90 34.14
CA CYS A 526 11.17 4.85 34.16
C CYS A 526 10.44 4.74 32.82
N HIS A 527 9.94 5.86 32.28
CA HIS A 527 9.27 5.87 30.97
C HIS A 527 10.18 5.41 29.83
N ALA A 528 11.46 5.84 29.83
CA ALA A 528 12.46 5.41 28.86
C ALA A 528 12.75 3.90 28.92
N SER A 529 12.46 3.25 30.05
CA SER A 529 12.61 1.81 30.27
C SER A 529 11.27 1.05 30.18
N GLY A 530 10.19 1.72 29.75
CA GLY A 530 8.85 1.12 29.66
C GLY A 530 8.20 0.80 31.01
N ALA A 531 8.73 1.37 32.10
CA ALA A 531 8.20 1.26 33.45
C ALA A 531 7.39 2.51 33.83
N THR A 532 6.60 2.41 34.90
CA THR A 532 5.90 3.55 35.49
C THR A 532 6.37 3.80 36.92
N ILE A 533 6.27 5.05 37.37
CA ILE A 533 6.51 5.42 38.76
C ILE A 533 5.29 6.14 39.31
N ARG A 534 4.90 5.83 40.54
CA ARG A 534 3.81 6.49 41.25
C ARG A 534 4.14 6.69 42.72
N TYR A 535 3.47 7.66 43.34
CA TYR A 535 3.53 7.89 44.77
C TYR A 535 2.27 7.36 45.44
N GLU A 536 2.44 6.55 46.49
CA GLU A 536 1.38 6.07 47.36
C GLU A 536 1.59 6.63 48.77
N THR A 537 0.50 7.10 49.38
CA THR A 537 0.50 7.45 50.80
C THR A 537 0.21 6.19 51.62
N GLY A 538 1.07 5.88 52.58
CA GLY A 538 0.81 4.79 53.52
C GLY A 538 -0.33 5.11 54.49
N SER A 539 -0.97 4.08 55.07
CA SER A 539 -2.01 4.31 56.08
C SER A 539 -1.42 5.00 57.32
N PRO A 540 -2.15 5.91 58.01
CA PRO A 540 -1.64 6.59 59.21
C PRO A 540 -1.19 5.66 60.34
N SER A 541 -1.68 4.41 60.34
CA SER A 541 -1.32 3.34 61.29
C SER A 541 -0.09 2.53 60.88
N GLN A 542 0.45 2.73 59.68
CA GLN A 542 1.64 2.04 59.17
C GLN A 542 2.89 2.88 59.39
N ARG A 543 4.02 2.20 59.62
CA ARG A 543 5.35 2.81 59.80
C ARG A 543 5.82 3.59 58.57
N TRP A 544 5.40 3.17 57.37
CA TRP A 544 5.80 3.76 56.09
C TRP A 544 4.72 4.73 55.63
N ARG A 545 5.02 6.02 55.63
CA ARG A 545 4.04 7.07 55.28
C ARG A 545 4.21 7.55 53.84
N SER A 546 5.42 7.49 53.32
CA SER A 546 5.76 7.81 51.93
C SER A 546 6.24 6.56 51.23
N VAL A 547 5.66 6.28 50.07
CA VAL A 547 6.01 5.11 49.26
C VAL A 547 6.07 5.51 47.79
N PHE A 548 7.26 5.39 47.19
CA PHE A 548 7.42 5.46 45.74
C PHE A 548 7.40 4.05 45.16
N VAL A 549 6.48 3.78 44.23
CA VAL A 549 6.31 2.49 43.58
C VAL A 549 6.75 2.60 42.13
N VAL A 550 7.74 1.80 41.76
CA VAL A 550 8.16 1.58 40.38
C VAL A 550 7.59 0.25 39.91
N GLU A 551 6.82 0.27 38.82
CA GLU A 551 6.24 -0.91 38.19
C GLU A 551 7.01 -1.19 36.88
N PRO A 552 7.89 -2.21 36.86
CA PRO A 552 8.54 -2.65 35.65
C PRO A 552 7.54 -3.27 34.68
N ARG A 553 7.89 -3.30 33.39
CA ARG A 553 7.06 -3.88 32.34
C ARG A 553 6.72 -5.35 32.67
N ASN A 554 5.43 -5.69 32.66
CA ASN A 554 4.96 -7.05 33.00
C ASN A 554 4.97 -7.96 31.76
N GLU A 555 5.50 -9.18 31.86
CA GLU A 555 5.61 -10.17 30.75
C GLU A 555 4.25 -10.75 30.29
N ALA A 556 3.15 -10.42 30.96
CA ALA A 556 1.84 -11.03 30.67
C ALA A 556 1.22 -10.67 29.29
N PHE A 557 1.87 -9.83 28.48
CA PHE A 557 1.37 -9.40 27.16
C PHE A 557 2.39 -9.51 26.01
N ALA A 558 3.51 -10.23 26.19
CA ALA A 558 4.56 -10.34 25.17
C ALA A 558 4.66 -11.73 24.49
N ARG A 559 3.66 -12.60 24.69
CA ARG A 559 3.51 -13.86 23.96
C ARG A 559 2.08 -13.99 23.40
N GLU A 560 1.78 -13.18 22.40
CA GLU A 560 0.83 -13.53 21.33
C GLU A 560 1.42 -13.09 19.99
#